data_AF-A0A6M0RCF2-F1
#
_entry.id   AF-A0A6M0RCF2-F1
#
_cell.length_a   1.000
_cell.length_b   1.000
_cell.length_c   1.000
_cell.angle_alpha   90.00
_cell.angle_beta   90.00
_cell.angle_gamma   90.00
#
_symmetry.space_group_name_H-M   'P 1'
#
loop_
_entity.id
_entity.type
_entity.pdbx_description
1 polymer ?
#
loop_
_entity_poly.entity_id
_entity_poly.type
_entity_poly.pdbx_seq_one_letter_code
_entity_poly.pdbx_strand_id
1 'polypeptide(L)' 'MKIEKIIEAQQPRMHKELKKNRKHNKKKSRRGNKENLSFSDYVDMMKHDRYKRHKGALRQVTK' A
#
# COMPACT_ATOMS: atom_id res chain seq x y z
N MET A 1 18.39 -31.63 -1.81
CA MET A 1 16.93 -31.89 -1.66
C MET A 1 16.19 -30.57 -1.58
N LYS A 2 15.08 -30.38 -2.32
CA LYS A 2 14.24 -29.19 -2.17
C LYS A 2 13.20 -29.41 -1.07
N ILE A 3 13.12 -28.51 -0.10
CA ILE A 3 12.20 -28.57 1.05
C ILE A 3 10.73 -28.69 0.60
N GLU A 4 10.36 -28.03 -0.50
CA GLU A 4 9.01 -28.12 -1.07
C GLU A 4 8.59 -29.57 -1.38
N LYS A 5 9.48 -30.39 -1.94
CA LYS A 5 9.21 -31.80 -2.28
C LYS A 5 9.08 -32.68 -1.03
N ILE A 6 9.79 -32.33 0.03
CA ILE A 6 9.75 -33.05 1.32
C ILE A 6 8.40 -32.80 1.99
N ILE A 7 7.96 -31.55 2.05
CA ILE A 7 6.67 -31.17 2.65
C ILE A 7 5.51 -31.73 1.84
N GLU A 8 5.64 -31.82 0.51
CA GLU A 8 4.64 -32.46 -0.35
C GLU A 8 4.48 -33.96 -0.03
N ALA A 9 5.59 -34.69 0.13
CA ALA A 9 5.57 -36.12 0.44
C ALA A 9 5.17 -36.43 1.88
N GLN A 10 5.67 -35.66 2.86
CA GLN A 10 5.47 -35.92 4.28
C GLN A 10 4.19 -35.28 4.83
N GLN A 11 3.77 -34.12 4.28
CA GLN A 11 2.67 -33.31 4.83
C GLN A 11 1.79 -32.70 3.72
N PRO A 12 1.02 -33.53 2.98
CA PRO A 12 0.29 -33.08 1.80
C PRO A 12 -0.82 -32.05 2.10
N ARG A 13 -1.40 -32.08 3.31
CA ARG A 13 -2.41 -31.08 3.72
C ARG A 13 -1.80 -29.69 3.87
N MET A 14 -0.68 -29.59 4.59
CA MET A 14 0.08 -28.34 4.78
C MET A 14 0.58 -27.79 3.44
N HIS A 15 1.09 -28.65 2.55
CA HIS A 15 1.51 -28.23 1.21
C HIS A 15 0.37 -27.57 0.41
N LYS A 16 -0.84 -28.14 0.46
CA LYS A 16 -2.02 -27.59 -0.24
C LYS A 16 -2.42 -26.21 0.32
N GLU A 17 -2.38 -26.02 1.63
CA GLU A 17 -2.68 -24.73 2.26
C GLU A 17 -1.64 -23.67 1.93
N LEU A 18 -0.35 -23.99 2.04
CA LEU A 18 0.76 -23.09 1.68
C LEU A 18 0.67 -22.64 0.22
N LYS A 19 0.34 -23.56 -0.70
CA LYS A 19 0.17 -23.26 -2.13
C LYS A 19 -1.04 -22.35 -2.40
N LYS A 20 -2.15 -22.55 -1.67
CA LYS A 20 -3.33 -21.67 -1.74
C LYS A 20 -2.99 -20.26 -1.24
N ASN A 21 -2.34 -20.14 -0.09
CA ASN A 21 -1.94 -18.86 0.50
C ASN A 21 -1.01 -18.06 -0.43
N ARG A 22 -0.06 -18.73 -1.10
CA ARG A 22 0.82 -18.12 -2.10
C ARG A 22 0.04 -17.54 -3.29
N LYS A 23 -1.01 -18.21 -3.77
CA LYS A 23 -1.87 -17.71 -4.87
C LYS A 23 -2.69 -16.49 -4.44
N HIS A 24 -3.24 -16.50 -3.22
CA HIS A 24 -3.98 -15.35 -2.66
C HIS A 24 -3.08 -14.13 -2.43
N ASN A 25 -1.88 -14.33 -1.87
CA ASN A 25 -0.91 -13.26 -1.65
C ASN A 25 -0.41 -12.67 -2.96
N LYS A 26 -0.21 -13.48 -4.01
CA LYS A 26 0.14 -12.97 -5.35
C LYS A 26 -0.98 -12.14 -5.98
N LYS A 27 -2.26 -12.50 -5.77
CA LYS A 27 -3.41 -11.67 -6.17
C LYS A 27 -3.45 -10.34 -5.41
N LYS A 28 -3.15 -10.35 -4.10
CA LYS A 28 -3.03 -9.13 -3.31
C LYS A 28 -1.87 -8.26 -3.77
N SER A 29 -0.69 -8.82 -4.08
CA SER A 29 0.46 -8.02 -4.56
C SER A 29 0.24 -7.32 -5.91
N ARG A 30 -0.65 -7.86 -6.77
CA ARG A 30 -1.01 -7.27 -8.07
C ARG A 30 -1.94 -6.06 -7.93
N ARG A 31 -2.70 -5.98 -6.84
CA ARG A 31 -3.19 -4.71 -6.33
C ARG A 31 -2.03 -4.13 -5.54
N GLY A 32 -1.10 -3.44 -6.21
CA GLY A 32 -0.12 -2.64 -5.48
C GLY A 32 -0.85 -1.91 -4.34
N ASN A 33 -0.21 -1.79 -3.17
CA ASN A 33 -0.72 -0.95 -2.09
C ASN A 33 -0.88 0.46 -2.68
N LYS A 34 -2.04 0.70 -3.31
CA LYS A 34 -2.57 2.02 -3.48
C LYS A 34 -2.95 2.36 -2.06
N GLU A 35 -2.08 3.09 -1.38
CA GLU A 35 -2.57 4.06 -0.42
C GLU A 35 -3.75 4.72 -1.14
N ASN A 36 -4.97 4.41 -0.70
CA ASN A 36 -6.18 4.96 -1.28
C ASN A 36 -6.27 6.40 -0.79
N LEU A 37 -5.25 7.20 -1.11
CA LEU A 37 -5.28 8.64 -0.95
C LEU A 37 -6.43 9.10 -1.83
N SER A 38 -7.53 9.43 -1.16
CA SER A 38 -8.68 10.06 -1.75
C SER A 38 -8.25 11.41 -2.32
N PHE A 39 -9.04 11.94 -3.25
CA PHE A 39 -8.81 13.29 -3.78
C PHE A 39 -8.73 14.33 -2.65
N SER A 40 -9.53 14.17 -1.59
CA SER A 40 -9.48 14.98 -0.37
C SER A 40 -8.10 14.95 0.31
N ASP A 41 -7.47 13.78 0.43
CA ASP A 41 -6.16 13.66 1.09
C ASP A 41 -5.07 14.44 0.34
N TYR A 42 -5.13 14.45 -1.00
CA TYR A 42 -4.24 15.27 -1.82
C TYR A 42 -4.47 16.77 -1.64
N VAL A 43 -5.73 17.18 -1.56
CA VAL A 43 -6.10 18.59 -1.37
C VAL A 43 -5.62 19.10 -0.01
N ASP A 44 -5.81 18.31 1.04
CA ASP A 44 -5.37 18.68 2.40
C ASP A 44 -3.85 18.74 2.52
N MET A 45 -3.12 17.82 1.89
CA MET A 45 -1.66 17.84 1.89
C MET A 45 -1.08 19.03 1.11
N MET A 46 -1.73 19.43 0.00
CA MET A 46 -1.35 20.60 -0.81
C MET A 46 -1.77 21.94 -0.17
N LYS A 47 -2.60 21.92 0.88
CA LYS A 47 -3.08 23.14 1.53
C LYS A 47 -2.02 23.72 2.45
N HIS A 48 -1.47 24.87 2.08
CA HIS A 48 -0.49 25.59 2.88
C HIS A 48 -1.15 26.66 3.75
N ASP A 49 -1.66 26.30 4.93
CA ASP A 49 -2.30 27.25 5.88
C ASP A 49 -1.35 28.37 6.36
N ARG A 50 -0.04 28.18 6.22
CA ARG A 50 0.99 29.17 6.56
C ARG A 50 1.17 30.25 5.50
N TYR A 51 0.53 30.17 4.34
CA TYR A 51 0.67 31.16 3.28
C TYR A 51 -0.69 31.59 2.76
N LYS A 52 -0.86 32.90 2.53
CA LYS A 52 -2.06 33.46 1.91
C LYS A 52 -1.69 34.37 0.75
N ARG A 53 -2.54 34.43 -0.26
CA ARG A 53 -2.43 35.46 -1.29
C ARG A 53 -2.95 36.78 -0.74
N HIS A 54 -2.15 37.84 -0.86
CA HIS A 54 -2.52 39.19 -0.49
C HIS A 54 -2.08 40.14 -1.59
N LYS A 55 -3.07 40.78 -2.24
CA LYS A 55 -2.85 41.69 -3.39
C LYS A 55 -1.99 41.04 -4.48
N GLY A 56 -2.34 39.82 -4.87
CA GLY A 56 -1.63 39.05 -5.91
C GLY A 56 -0.35 38.35 -5.46
N ALA A 57 0.33 38.84 -4.42
CA ALA A 57 1.55 38.25 -3.89
C ALA A 57 1.27 37.13 -2.86
N LEU A 58 2.11 36.10 -2.82
CA LEU A 58 2.09 35.08 -1.77
C LEU A 58 2.78 35.65 -0.52
N ARG A 59 2.12 35.61 0.64
CA ARG A 59 2.69 36.07 1.93
C ARG A 59 2.55 34.99 2.98
N GLN A 60 3.59 34.83 3.80
CA GLN A 60 3.51 33.97 4.97
C GLN A 60 2.55 34.59 6.00
N VAL A 61 1.67 33.77 6.55
CA VAL A 61 0.86 34.09 7.71
C VAL A 61 1.72 33.78 8.94
N THR A 62 2.34 34.81 9.49
CA THR A 62 2.86 34.76 10.87
C THR A 62 1.67 34.65 11.80
N LYS A 63 1.64 33.59 12.59
CA LYS A 63 0.62 33.33 13.61
C LYS A 63 0.92 34.14 14.87
#